data_AF-A0A2X2K0X2-F1
#
_entry.id   AF-A0A2X2K0X2-F1
#
_cell.length_a   1.000
_cell.length_b   1.000
_cell.length_c   1.000
_cell.angle_alpha   90.00
_cell.angle_beta   90.00
_cell.angle_gamma   90.00
#
_symmetry.space_group_name_H-M   'P 1'
#
loop_
_entity.id
_entity.type
_entity.pdbx_description
1 polymer ?
#
loop_
_entity_poly.entity_id
_entity_poly.type
_entity_poly.pdbx_seq_one_letter_code
_entity_poly.pdbx_strand_id
1 'polypeptide(L)'
;MEWMLAQFNNPQNNIKGIHVGGTNGKGSTVAYLRTALVENGYEVGTFTSPFIETFNERISLNGVPISNDAIVELVSRIKPVSEMMERETDLGVATEFEIITAMMFLYFGEIHPVDFVIVEAGLGIKNDSTNVFTPILSILTSIGLDHTDILGGTYLDIARDKGAIIKPNVPVIYAVKNEDALKYVRERAIEQHAKPIELDREIVVVSQNDEFTYRYKDL
;
A
#
# COMPACT_ATOMS: atom_id res chain seq x y z
N MET A 1 -6.64 4.39 13.59
CA MET A 1 -6.51 5.00 12.24
C MET A 1 -7.73 5.81 11.74
N GLU A 2 -8.88 5.20 11.43
CA GLU A 2 -10.02 5.90 10.79
C GLU A 2 -10.50 7.13 11.57
N TRP A 3 -10.60 7.02 12.89
CA TRP A 3 -10.98 8.12 13.77
C TRP A 3 -10.06 9.33 13.62
N MET A 4 -8.74 9.12 13.53
CA MET A 4 -7.76 10.20 13.35
C MET A 4 -7.96 10.90 12.01
N LEU A 5 -8.16 10.14 10.92
CA LEU A 5 -8.37 10.70 9.59
C LEU A 5 -9.68 11.50 9.50
N ALA A 6 -10.71 11.09 10.23
CA ALA A 6 -11.96 11.84 10.31
C ALA A 6 -11.77 13.24 10.89
N GLN A 7 -10.81 13.45 11.81
CA GLN A 7 -10.48 14.78 12.35
C GLN A 7 -9.81 15.69 11.31
N PHE A 8 -9.32 15.12 10.21
CA PHE A 8 -8.73 15.84 9.08
C PHE A 8 -9.66 15.87 7.85
N ASN A 9 -10.96 15.67 8.03
CA ASN A 9 -11.94 15.61 6.94
C ASN A 9 -11.66 14.50 5.92
N ASN A 10 -11.08 13.38 6.36
CA ASN A 10 -10.79 12.19 5.56
C ASN A 10 -9.89 12.46 4.33
N PRO A 11 -8.64 12.92 4.52
CA PRO A 11 -7.76 13.30 3.42
C PRO A 11 -7.37 12.12 2.52
N GLN A 12 -7.46 10.88 3.04
CA GLN A 12 -7.27 9.64 2.27
C GLN A 12 -8.28 9.46 1.12
N ASN A 13 -9.41 10.17 1.16
CA ASN A 13 -10.40 10.14 0.08
C ASN A 13 -10.01 11.05 -1.10
N ASN A 14 -9.03 11.93 -0.91
CA ASN A 14 -8.58 12.88 -1.94
C ASN A 14 -7.40 12.34 -2.75
N ILE A 15 -6.85 11.17 -2.39
CA ILE A 15 -5.70 10.60 -3.08
C ILE A 15 -6.12 9.62 -4.18
N LYS A 16 -5.40 9.64 -5.31
CA LYS A 16 -5.45 8.57 -6.33
C LYS A 16 -4.38 7.54 -6.02
N GLY A 17 -4.67 6.64 -5.08
CA GLY A 17 -3.66 5.74 -4.55
C GLY A 17 -3.54 4.39 -5.27
N ILE A 18 -2.34 3.83 -5.31
CA ILE A 18 -2.03 2.45 -5.71
C ILE A 18 -1.55 1.72 -4.46
N HIS A 19 -2.26 0.68 -4.03
CA HIS A 19 -1.95 -0.02 -2.78
C HIS A 19 -1.11 -1.26 -3.06
N VAL A 20 0.08 -1.34 -2.46
CA VAL A 20 1.05 -2.41 -2.68
C VAL A 20 1.25 -3.23 -1.40
N GLY A 21 0.91 -4.51 -1.48
CA GLY A 21 1.06 -5.47 -0.38
C GLY A 21 1.80 -6.74 -0.81
N GLY A 22 2.00 -7.62 0.18
CA GLY A 22 2.68 -8.91 -0.01
C GLY A 22 3.72 -9.20 1.07
N THR A 23 4.40 -10.33 0.94
CA THR A 23 5.51 -10.73 1.80
C THR A 23 6.79 -10.04 1.32
N ASN A 24 7.26 -10.39 0.11
CA ASN A 24 8.47 -9.84 -0.50
C ASN A 24 8.18 -9.06 -1.78
N GLY A 25 9.03 -8.08 -2.09
CA GLY A 25 9.01 -7.33 -3.35
C GLY A 25 8.16 -6.06 -3.34
N LYS A 26 7.57 -5.69 -2.19
CA LYS A 26 6.76 -4.47 -2.02
C LYS A 26 7.56 -3.20 -2.36
N GLY A 27 8.60 -2.88 -1.58
CA GLY A 27 9.47 -1.73 -1.82
C GLY A 27 10.07 -1.66 -3.24
N SER A 28 10.52 -2.79 -3.80
CA SER A 28 11.00 -2.84 -5.20
C SER A 28 9.91 -2.50 -6.21
N THR A 29 8.68 -3.00 -5.99
CA THR A 29 7.53 -2.69 -6.84
C THR A 29 7.18 -1.20 -6.75
N VAL A 30 7.20 -0.61 -5.55
CA VAL A 30 7.00 0.83 -5.36
C VAL A 30 8.05 1.63 -6.11
N ALA A 31 9.33 1.26 -5.99
CA ALA A 31 10.42 1.97 -6.66
C ALA A 31 10.32 1.90 -8.20
N TYR A 32 10.01 0.73 -8.75
CA TYR A 32 9.86 0.56 -10.20
C TYR A 32 8.65 1.31 -10.74
N LEU A 33 7.51 1.21 -10.06
CA LEU A 33 6.29 1.90 -10.46
C LEU A 33 6.44 3.42 -10.36
N ARG A 34 7.06 3.92 -9.28
CA ARG A 34 7.39 5.34 -9.13
C ARG A 34 8.24 5.82 -10.30
N THR A 35 9.33 5.11 -10.59
CA THR A 35 10.25 5.49 -11.67
C THR A 35 9.52 5.52 -13.01
N ALA A 36 8.76 4.48 -13.34
CA ALA A 36 7.99 4.45 -14.58
C ALA A 36 7.00 5.62 -14.70
N LEU A 37 6.27 5.95 -13.64
CA LEU A 37 5.29 7.04 -13.64
C LEU A 37 5.97 8.42 -13.73
N VAL A 38 7.03 8.65 -12.97
CA VAL A 38 7.79 9.92 -12.99
C VAL A 38 8.42 10.16 -14.37
N GLU A 39 9.03 9.13 -14.98
CA GLU A 39 9.62 9.22 -16.33
C GLU A 39 8.55 9.47 -17.41
N ASN A 40 7.27 9.19 -17.12
CA ASN A 40 6.14 9.53 -17.99
C ASN A 40 5.50 10.89 -17.64
N GLY A 41 6.14 11.68 -16.78
CA GLY A 41 5.74 13.06 -16.48
C GLY A 41 4.66 13.23 -15.41
N TYR A 42 4.33 12.17 -14.66
CA TYR A 42 3.41 12.27 -13.52
C TYR A 42 4.13 12.73 -12.26
N GLU A 43 3.44 13.48 -11.41
CA GLU A 43 3.88 13.74 -10.04
C GLU A 43 3.44 12.59 -9.13
N VAL A 44 4.40 11.98 -8.43
CA VAL A 44 4.19 10.73 -7.70
C VAL A 44 4.63 10.87 -6.25
N GLY A 45 3.69 10.66 -5.34
CA GLY A 45 3.95 10.43 -3.94
C GLY A 45 4.24 8.95 -3.67
N THR A 46 5.17 8.65 -2.77
CA THR A 46 5.38 7.28 -2.28
C THR A 46 5.38 7.21 -0.77
N PHE A 47 4.75 6.16 -0.25
CA PHE A 47 4.80 5.75 1.14
C PHE A 47 5.47 4.39 1.26
N THR A 48 6.58 4.31 1.99
CA THR A 48 7.35 3.06 2.15
C THR A 48 7.74 2.80 3.59
N SER A 49 7.91 1.53 3.95
CA SER A 49 8.41 1.15 5.27
C SER A 49 9.20 -0.15 5.25
N PRO A 50 10.28 -0.30 6.05
CA PRO A 50 10.91 0.73 6.88
C PRO A 50 11.68 1.78 6.06
N PHE A 51 12.25 2.79 6.72
CA PHE A 51 13.28 3.65 6.10
C PHE A 51 14.67 3.00 6.24
N ILE A 52 15.64 3.44 5.44
CA ILE A 52 17.02 2.93 5.46
C ILE A 52 17.95 3.91 6.20
N GLU A 53 18.02 5.17 5.77
CA GLU A 53 18.96 6.14 6.36
C GLU A 53 18.23 7.20 7.19
N THR A 54 17.13 7.73 6.67
CA THR A 54 16.42 8.88 7.27
C THR A 54 14.92 8.61 7.36
N PHE A 55 14.30 9.06 8.46
CA PHE A 55 12.86 8.90 8.69
C PHE A 55 12.00 9.42 7.54
N ASN A 56 12.44 10.52 6.92
CA ASN A 56 11.75 11.21 5.84
C ASN A 56 11.55 10.33 4.61
N GLU A 57 12.39 9.32 4.38
CA GLU A 57 12.26 8.39 3.24
C GLU A 57 10.88 7.73 3.18
N ARG A 58 10.21 7.57 4.31
CA ARG A 58 8.87 7.00 4.37
C ARG A 58 7.82 7.81 3.61
N ILE A 59 8.04 9.11 3.37
CA ILE A 59 7.16 9.96 2.57
C ILE A 59 8.03 10.70 1.56
N SER A 60 7.90 10.39 0.27
CA SER A 60 8.73 10.98 -0.78
C SER A 60 7.89 11.54 -1.93
N LEU A 61 8.34 12.65 -2.51
CA LEU A 61 7.79 13.27 -3.72
C LEU A 61 8.76 13.05 -4.88
N ASN A 62 8.31 12.39 -5.95
CA ASN A 62 9.15 12.02 -7.11
C ASN A 62 10.44 11.29 -6.71
N GLY A 63 10.38 10.55 -5.60
CA GLY A 63 11.51 9.80 -5.04
C GLY A 63 12.48 10.59 -4.18
N VAL A 64 12.21 11.87 -3.93
CA VAL A 64 12.94 12.70 -2.99
C VAL A 64 12.17 12.73 -1.66
N PRO A 65 12.78 12.35 -0.52
CA PRO A 65 12.15 12.46 0.80
C PRO A 65 11.65 13.88 1.09
N ILE A 66 10.50 14.02 1.75
CA ILE A 66 10.01 15.33 2.17
C ILE A 66 10.96 16.00 3.17
N SER A 67 10.93 17.33 3.27
CA SER A 67 11.84 18.07 4.15
C SER A 67 11.54 17.86 5.63
N ASN A 68 12.54 18.16 6.49
CA ASN A 68 12.33 18.18 7.93
C ASN A 68 11.24 19.17 8.35
N ASP A 69 11.14 20.31 7.67
CA ASP A 69 10.10 21.31 7.95
C ASP A 69 8.70 20.75 7.65
N ALA A 70 8.54 20.00 6.55
CA ALA A 70 7.29 19.32 6.23
C ALA A 70 6.94 18.24 7.28
N ILE A 71 7.93 17.48 7.76
CA ILE A 71 7.73 16.52 8.85
C ILE A 71 7.28 17.23 10.13
N VAL A 72 7.93 18.34 10.50
CA VAL A 72 7.58 19.13 11.69
C VAL A 72 6.16 19.69 11.57
N GLU A 73 5.79 20.22 10.41
CA GLU A 73 4.43 20.70 10.14
C GLU A 73 3.40 19.58 10.31
N LEU A 74 3.61 18.43 9.67
CA LEU A 74 2.72 17.27 9.76
C LEU A 74 2.56 16.76 11.20
N VAL A 75 3.67 16.65 11.94
CA VAL A 75 3.64 16.26 13.37
C VAL A 75 2.89 17.29 14.21
N SER A 76 3.07 18.59 13.94
CA SER A 76 2.37 19.66 14.68
C SER A 76 0.85 19.59 14.51
N ARG A 77 0.37 19.09 13.37
CA ARG A 77 -1.06 18.86 13.09
C ARG A 77 -1.58 17.57 13.71
N ILE A 78 -0.81 16.49 13.65
CA ILE A 78 -1.25 15.16 14.10
C ILE A 78 -1.15 14.98 15.61
N LYS A 79 -0.15 15.57 16.26
CA LYS A 79 0.06 15.42 17.70
C LYS A 79 -1.20 15.80 18.52
N PRO A 80 -1.85 16.97 18.33
CA PRO A 80 -3.06 17.29 19.07
C PRO A 80 -4.20 16.28 18.87
N VAL A 81 -4.34 15.75 17.66
CA VAL A 81 -5.37 14.73 17.32
C VAL A 81 -5.05 13.40 18.00
N SER A 82 -3.79 12.97 18.00
CA SER A 82 -3.35 11.76 18.69
C SER A 82 -3.57 11.86 20.21
N GLU A 83 -3.22 13.00 20.80
CA GLU A 83 -3.45 13.24 22.24
C GLU A 83 -4.95 13.34 22.57
N MET A 84 -5.77 13.87 21.66
CA MET A 84 -7.22 13.88 21.79
C MET A 84 -7.80 12.46 21.75
N MET A 85 -7.32 11.61 20.84
CA MET A 85 -7.75 10.20 20.74
C MET A 85 -7.54 9.45 22.06
N GLU A 86 -6.37 9.63 22.68
CA GLU A 86 -6.03 9.00 23.95
C GLU A 86 -6.93 9.47 25.11
N ARG A 87 -7.28 10.77 25.12
CA ARG A 87 -8.09 11.36 26.20
C ARG A 87 -9.59 11.12 26.06
N GLU A 88 -10.09 11.08 24.83
CA GLU A 88 -11.54 11.16 24.55
C GLU A 88 -12.13 9.86 24.00
N THR A 89 -11.31 8.82 23.78
CA THR A 89 -11.76 7.54 23.24
C THR A 89 -11.11 6.36 23.96
N ASP A 90 -11.73 5.18 23.86
CA ASP A 90 -11.17 3.92 24.37
C ASP A 90 -10.22 3.23 23.35
N LEU A 91 -9.79 3.95 22.29
CA LEU A 91 -8.94 3.40 21.22
C LEU A 91 -7.45 3.32 21.62
N GLY A 92 -7.06 3.96 22.72
CA GLY A 92 -5.69 3.98 23.21
C GLY A 92 -4.79 4.98 22.48
N VAL A 93 -3.47 4.77 22.60
CA VAL A 93 -2.44 5.64 22.00
C VAL A 93 -2.17 5.21 20.56
N ALA A 94 -2.09 6.19 19.65
CA ALA A 94 -1.72 5.93 18.26
C ALA A 94 -0.31 5.36 18.17
N THR A 95 -0.15 4.30 17.37
CA THR A 95 1.17 3.72 17.11
C THR A 95 2.01 4.65 16.22
N GLU A 96 3.34 4.48 16.21
CA GLU A 96 4.23 5.22 15.29
C GLU A 96 3.78 5.05 13.83
N PHE A 97 3.38 3.82 13.46
CA PHE A 97 2.93 3.52 12.10
C PHE A 97 1.61 4.20 11.75
N GLU A 98 0.66 4.29 12.67
CA GLU A 98 -0.58 5.07 12.47
C GLU A 98 -0.29 6.56 12.32
N ILE A 99 0.62 7.12 13.13
CA ILE A 99 1.01 8.53 13.05
C ILE A 99 1.61 8.83 11.67
N ILE A 100 2.63 8.08 11.23
CA ILE A 100 3.28 8.35 9.94
C ILE A 100 2.37 8.05 8.74
N THR A 101 1.44 7.10 8.86
CA THR A 101 0.40 6.86 7.85
C THR A 101 -0.57 8.04 7.76
N ALA A 102 -0.98 8.61 8.90
CA ALA A 102 -1.82 9.82 8.92
C ALA A 102 -1.08 11.02 8.31
N MET A 103 0.23 11.15 8.61
CA MET A 103 1.09 12.18 8.01
C MET A 103 1.09 12.08 6.50
N MET A 104 1.25 10.87 5.95
CA MET A 104 1.24 10.64 4.51
C MET A 104 -0.10 11.00 3.87
N PHE A 105 -1.23 10.53 4.43
CA PHE A 105 -2.54 10.85 3.88
C PHE A 105 -2.83 12.35 3.97
N LEU A 106 -2.45 13.01 5.06
CA LEU A 106 -2.60 14.46 5.21
C LEU A 106 -1.74 15.24 4.21
N TYR A 107 -0.51 14.79 4.00
CA TYR A 107 0.41 15.43 3.07
C TYR A 107 -0.13 15.36 1.64
N PHE A 108 -0.42 14.17 1.11
CA PHE A 108 -0.87 14.02 -0.27
C PHE A 108 -2.36 14.28 -0.49
N GLY A 109 -3.18 14.22 0.56
CA GLY A 109 -4.63 14.46 0.47
C GLY A 109 -5.03 15.92 0.68
N GLU A 110 -4.12 16.76 1.19
CA GLU A 110 -4.43 18.15 1.54
C GLU A 110 -3.29 19.13 1.20
N ILE A 111 -2.08 18.90 1.69
CA ILE A 111 -0.98 19.88 1.63
C ILE A 111 -0.36 19.96 0.23
N HIS A 112 -0.03 18.80 -0.36
CA HIS A 112 0.59 18.66 -1.67
C HIS A 112 -0.08 17.51 -2.44
N PRO A 113 -1.27 17.74 -3.03
CA PRO A 113 -1.89 16.76 -3.91
C PRO A 113 -1.05 16.46 -5.14
N VAL A 114 -1.01 15.19 -5.54
CA VAL A 114 -0.20 14.66 -6.66
C VAL A 114 -1.06 13.78 -7.57
N ASP A 115 -0.54 13.40 -8.74
CA ASP A 115 -1.28 12.56 -9.69
C ASP A 115 -1.55 11.16 -9.15
N PHE A 116 -0.53 10.55 -8.52
CA PHE A 116 -0.63 9.21 -7.93
C PHE A 116 0.13 9.11 -6.61
N VAL A 117 -0.42 8.34 -5.67
CA VAL A 117 0.27 7.98 -4.42
C VAL A 117 0.45 6.47 -4.37
N ILE A 118 1.69 5.99 -4.38
CA ILE A 118 1.98 4.55 -4.24
C ILE A 118 2.17 4.25 -2.76
N VAL A 119 1.27 3.46 -2.19
CA VAL A 119 1.22 3.17 -0.75
C VAL A 119 1.68 1.74 -0.51
N GLU A 120 2.85 1.55 0.07
CA GLU A 120 3.28 0.27 0.62
C GLU A 120 2.57 -0.01 1.94
N ALA A 121 1.90 -1.15 2.04
CA ALA A 121 1.40 -1.63 3.31
C ALA A 121 2.54 -2.17 4.19
N GLY A 122 2.41 -2.00 5.49
CA GLY A 122 3.39 -2.47 6.47
C GLY A 122 3.27 -3.98 6.70
N LEU A 123 2.72 -4.35 7.86
CA LEU A 123 2.58 -5.73 8.29
C LEU A 123 1.17 -6.23 8.03
N GLY A 124 1.06 -7.30 7.25
CA GLY A 124 -0.24 -7.80 6.82
C GLY A 124 -0.97 -6.77 5.94
N ILE A 125 -2.30 -6.87 5.84
CA ILE A 125 -3.15 -5.84 5.20
C ILE A 125 -4.45 -5.62 5.96
N LYS A 126 -5.07 -6.68 6.47
CA LYS A 126 -6.45 -6.60 6.99
C LYS A 126 -6.63 -5.50 8.03
N ASN A 127 -5.68 -5.41 8.97
CA ASN A 127 -5.66 -4.42 10.03
C ASN A 127 -4.51 -3.41 9.89
N ASP A 128 -3.90 -3.32 8.70
CA ASP A 128 -2.80 -2.39 8.45
C ASP A 128 -3.33 -0.95 8.39
N SER A 129 -2.59 0.00 8.95
CA SER A 129 -3.00 1.42 9.01
C SER A 129 -3.20 2.04 7.62
N THR A 130 -2.57 1.50 6.58
CA THR A 130 -2.74 1.96 5.20
C THR A 130 -4.06 1.49 4.57
N ASN A 131 -4.74 0.49 5.14
CA ASN A 131 -5.92 -0.15 4.54
C ASN A 131 -7.25 0.62 4.77
N VAL A 132 -7.19 1.96 4.73
CA VAL A 132 -8.31 2.87 5.07
C VAL A 132 -8.79 3.72 3.89
N PHE A 133 -8.36 3.39 2.67
CA PHE A 133 -8.77 4.08 1.44
C PHE A 133 -9.14 3.09 0.33
N THR A 134 -9.76 3.61 -0.73
CA THR A 134 -10.08 2.86 -1.96
C THR A 134 -9.05 3.21 -3.04
N PRO A 135 -8.11 2.31 -3.36
CA PRO A 135 -7.13 2.57 -4.42
C PRO A 135 -7.76 2.46 -5.80
N ILE A 136 -7.07 3.02 -6.80
CA ILE A 136 -7.40 2.81 -8.22
C ILE A 136 -6.85 1.47 -8.73
N LEU A 137 -5.87 0.90 -8.03
CA LEU A 137 -5.22 -0.38 -8.34
C LEU A 137 -4.65 -0.98 -7.05
N SER A 138 -4.89 -2.27 -6.85
CA SER A 138 -4.24 -3.05 -5.80
C SER A 138 -3.18 -3.98 -6.39
N ILE A 139 -2.03 -4.10 -5.73
CA ILE A 139 -0.95 -5.00 -6.14
C ILE A 139 -0.59 -5.91 -4.96
N LEU A 140 -0.76 -7.21 -5.14
CA LEU A 140 -0.35 -8.22 -4.19
C LEU A 140 0.86 -8.97 -4.74
N THR A 141 2.06 -8.57 -4.32
CA THR A 141 3.33 -9.09 -4.85
C THR A 141 3.47 -10.60 -4.65
N SER A 142 3.94 -11.04 -3.48
CA SER A 142 4.09 -12.45 -3.13
C SER A 142 3.37 -12.79 -1.83
N ILE A 143 3.04 -14.07 -1.64
CA ILE A 143 2.64 -14.63 -0.35
C ILE A 143 3.68 -15.66 0.04
N GLY A 144 4.31 -15.45 1.19
CA GLY A 144 5.27 -16.35 1.82
C GLY A 144 5.02 -16.45 3.31
N LEU A 145 5.51 -17.54 3.93
CA LEU A 145 5.44 -17.74 5.38
C LEU A 145 6.34 -16.71 6.08
N ASP A 146 5.71 -15.66 6.59
CA ASP A 146 6.37 -14.54 7.26
C ASP A 146 5.44 -14.00 8.35
N HIS A 147 6.01 -13.54 9.45
CA HIS A 147 5.28 -13.08 10.63
C HIS A 147 4.19 -14.06 11.11
N THR A 148 4.51 -15.36 11.12
CA THR A 148 3.55 -16.44 11.40
C THR A 148 2.92 -16.37 12.78
N ASP A 149 3.61 -15.75 13.74
CA ASP A 149 3.09 -15.53 15.10
C ASP A 149 1.90 -14.54 15.13
N ILE A 150 1.77 -13.72 14.09
CA ILE A 150 0.74 -12.68 13.97
C ILE A 150 -0.29 -13.05 12.89
N LEU A 151 0.19 -13.53 11.73
CA LEU A 151 -0.63 -13.77 10.53
C LEU A 151 -1.11 -15.22 10.40
N GLY A 152 -0.64 -16.13 11.25
CA GLY A 152 -0.97 -17.55 11.22
C GLY A 152 0.12 -18.41 10.57
N GLY A 153 0.01 -19.73 10.79
CA GLY A 153 1.06 -20.69 10.43
C GLY A 153 0.97 -21.26 9.01
N THR A 154 -0.02 -20.85 8.22
CA THR A 154 -0.25 -21.41 6.88
C THR A 154 -0.28 -20.33 5.79
N TYR A 155 0.03 -20.71 4.56
CA TYR A 155 -0.11 -19.82 3.40
C TYR A 155 -1.53 -19.29 3.24
N LEU A 156 -2.55 -20.08 3.60
CA LEU A 156 -3.94 -19.67 3.56
C LEU A 156 -4.27 -18.59 4.61
N ASP A 157 -3.72 -18.69 5.82
CA ASP A 157 -3.91 -17.66 6.85
C ASP A 157 -3.31 -16.32 6.41
N ILE A 158 -2.10 -16.36 5.86
CA ILE A 158 -1.43 -15.18 5.31
C ILE A 158 -2.19 -14.63 4.10
N ALA A 159 -2.72 -15.50 3.24
CA ALA A 159 -3.55 -15.09 2.11
C ALA A 159 -4.84 -14.40 2.56
N ARG A 160 -5.50 -14.89 3.62
CA ARG A 160 -6.70 -14.27 4.20
C ARG A 160 -6.44 -12.87 4.71
N ASP A 161 -5.31 -12.67 5.36
CA ASP A 161 -4.93 -11.34 5.83
C ASP A 161 -4.56 -10.41 4.66
N LYS A 162 -3.61 -10.83 3.81
CA LYS A 162 -3.10 -9.98 2.72
C LYS A 162 -4.11 -9.77 1.60
N GLY A 163 -5.05 -10.70 1.42
CA GLY A 163 -6.14 -10.58 0.46
C GLY A 163 -7.14 -9.47 0.78
N ALA A 164 -7.08 -8.86 1.97
CA ALA A 164 -7.84 -7.66 2.30
C ALA A 164 -7.45 -6.44 1.44
N ILE A 165 -6.32 -6.51 0.72
CA ILE A 165 -5.93 -5.49 -0.27
C ILE A 165 -6.88 -5.43 -1.46
N ILE A 166 -7.61 -6.53 -1.73
CA ILE A 166 -8.57 -6.62 -2.83
C ILE A 166 -9.84 -5.88 -2.41
N LYS A 167 -10.08 -4.73 -3.06
CA LYS A 167 -11.24 -3.87 -2.81
C LYS A 167 -12.34 -4.10 -3.86
N PRO A 168 -13.61 -3.83 -3.51
CA PRO A 168 -14.72 -3.96 -4.46
C PRO A 168 -14.50 -3.15 -5.74
N ASN A 169 -14.67 -3.78 -6.90
CA ASN A 169 -14.56 -3.18 -8.24
C ASN A 169 -13.21 -2.52 -8.57
N VAL A 170 -12.16 -2.79 -7.80
CA VAL A 170 -10.81 -2.28 -8.04
C VAL A 170 -9.98 -3.38 -8.72
N PRO A 171 -9.27 -3.11 -9.84
CA PRO A 171 -8.39 -4.11 -10.45
C PRO A 171 -7.29 -4.55 -9.49
N VAL A 172 -6.89 -5.82 -9.59
CA VAL A 172 -5.81 -6.39 -8.76
C VAL A 172 -4.77 -7.11 -9.62
N ILE A 173 -3.50 -6.77 -9.42
CA ILE A 173 -2.35 -7.50 -9.97
C ILE A 173 -1.76 -8.39 -8.88
N TYR A 174 -1.47 -9.66 -9.19
CA TYR A 174 -0.86 -10.56 -8.20
C TYR A 174 0.05 -11.63 -8.78
N ALA A 175 1.09 -12.01 -8.01
CA ALA A 175 2.08 -13.03 -8.35
C ALA A 175 2.22 -14.10 -7.25
N VAL A 176 1.08 -14.70 -6.87
CA VAL A 176 0.99 -15.71 -5.82
C VAL A 176 1.23 -17.11 -6.38
N LYS A 177 2.20 -17.85 -5.80
CA LYS A 177 2.62 -19.17 -6.30
C LYS A 177 2.04 -20.36 -5.55
N ASN A 178 1.83 -20.25 -4.24
CA ASN A 178 1.28 -21.35 -3.45
C ASN A 178 -0.19 -21.60 -3.85
N GLU A 179 -0.55 -22.87 -4.08
CA GLU A 179 -1.86 -23.24 -4.65
C GLU A 179 -3.05 -22.81 -3.77
N ASP A 180 -2.99 -23.05 -2.47
CA ASP A 180 -4.07 -22.70 -1.53
C ASP A 180 -4.25 -21.18 -1.43
N ALA A 181 -3.14 -20.44 -1.33
CA ALA A 181 -3.16 -18.98 -1.32
C ALA A 181 -3.67 -18.41 -2.64
N LEU A 182 -3.24 -18.97 -3.78
CA LEU A 182 -3.64 -18.55 -5.11
C LEU A 182 -5.14 -18.77 -5.33
N LYS A 183 -5.64 -19.94 -4.91
CA LYS A 183 -7.08 -20.25 -4.94
C LYS A 183 -7.89 -19.22 -4.16
N TYR A 184 -7.47 -18.92 -2.92
CA TYR A 184 -8.12 -17.89 -2.11
C TYR A 184 -8.13 -16.51 -2.79
N VAL A 185 -6.98 -16.07 -3.33
CA VAL A 185 -6.86 -14.76 -3.99
C VAL A 185 -7.76 -14.66 -5.23
N ARG A 186 -7.85 -15.72 -6.04
CA ARG A 186 -8.76 -15.78 -7.19
C ARG A 186 -10.22 -15.69 -6.78
N GLU A 187 -10.64 -16.49 -5.80
CA GLU A 187 -12.00 -16.48 -5.25
C GLU A 187 -12.35 -15.09 -4.71
N ARG A 188 -11.43 -14.50 -3.93
CA ARG A 188 -11.58 -13.15 -3.39
C ARG A 188 -11.72 -12.08 -4.47
N ALA A 189 -10.93 -12.16 -5.54
CA ALA A 189 -11.04 -11.23 -6.67
C ALA A 189 -12.42 -11.32 -7.34
N ILE A 190 -12.94 -12.53 -7.53
CA ILE A 190 -14.29 -12.75 -8.09
C ILE A 190 -15.37 -12.19 -7.16
N GLU A 191 -15.32 -12.50 -5.86
CA GLU A 191 -16.27 -12.01 -4.84
C GLU A 191 -16.32 -10.48 -4.78
N GLN A 192 -15.17 -9.83 -4.97
CA GLN A 192 -15.06 -8.37 -4.94
C GLN A 192 -15.34 -7.72 -6.29
N HIS A 193 -15.66 -8.50 -7.34
CA HIS A 193 -15.76 -7.98 -8.71
C HIS A 193 -14.50 -7.21 -9.15
N ALA A 194 -13.35 -7.59 -8.60
CA ALA A 194 -12.05 -7.03 -8.92
C ALA A 194 -11.52 -7.69 -10.19
N LYS A 195 -11.15 -6.90 -11.22
CA LYS A 195 -10.53 -7.43 -12.44
C LYS A 195 -9.18 -8.08 -12.08
N PRO A 196 -9.02 -9.41 -12.21
CA PRO A 196 -7.78 -10.07 -11.84
C PRO A 196 -6.77 -9.96 -12.98
N ILE A 197 -5.52 -9.69 -12.62
CA ILE A 197 -4.36 -9.71 -13.51
C ILE A 197 -3.30 -10.59 -12.84
N GLU A 198 -3.34 -11.88 -13.13
CA GLU A 198 -2.47 -12.88 -12.52
C GLU A 198 -1.21 -13.10 -13.36
N LEU A 199 -0.05 -13.11 -12.70
CA LEU A 199 1.20 -13.53 -13.32
C LEU A 199 1.13 -15.01 -13.74
N ASP A 200 1.68 -15.33 -14.90
CA ASP A 200 1.64 -16.63 -15.58
C ASP A 200 0.26 -17.04 -16.11
N ARG A 201 -0.75 -16.16 -15.98
CA ARG A 201 -2.09 -16.37 -16.57
C ARG A 201 -2.52 -15.25 -17.50
N GLU A 202 -2.69 -14.02 -17.00
CA GLU A 202 -3.02 -12.83 -17.81
C GLU A 202 -1.76 -12.14 -18.30
N ILE A 203 -0.69 -12.13 -17.51
CA ILE A 203 0.65 -11.64 -17.89
C ILE A 203 1.61 -12.83 -17.88
N VAL A 204 2.24 -13.13 -19.02
CA VAL A 204 3.22 -14.22 -19.12
C VAL A 204 4.58 -13.62 -19.45
N VAL A 205 5.60 -14.00 -18.68
CA VAL A 205 7.00 -13.65 -19.00
C VAL A 205 7.52 -14.60 -20.06
N VAL A 206 8.02 -14.06 -21.16
CA VAL A 206 8.61 -14.81 -22.27
C VAL A 206 10.10 -14.48 -22.34
N SER A 207 10.93 -15.43 -21.93
CA SER A 207 12.40 -15.31 -22.05
C SER A 207 12.87 -15.70 -23.45
N GLN A 208 13.77 -14.91 -24.03
CA GLN A 208 14.50 -15.22 -25.25
C GLN A 208 15.99 -14.90 -25.03
N ASN A 209 16.83 -15.94 -24.97
CA ASN A 209 18.26 -15.82 -24.62
C ASN A 209 18.45 -15.09 -23.28
N ASP A 210 19.21 -14.00 -23.26
CA ASP A 210 19.48 -13.16 -22.09
C ASP A 210 18.44 -12.03 -21.89
N GLU A 211 17.41 -11.98 -22.74
CA GLU A 211 16.33 -10.99 -22.66
C GLU A 211 15.00 -11.63 -22.22
N PHE A 212 14.10 -10.81 -21.70
CA PHE A 212 12.71 -11.20 -21.45
C PHE A 212 11.75 -10.12 -21.93
N THR A 213 10.55 -10.55 -22.31
CA THR A 213 9.43 -9.68 -22.65
C THR A 213 8.15 -10.19 -21.98
N TYR A 214 7.08 -9.41 -22.04
CA TYR A 214 5.78 -9.76 -21.47
C TYR A 214 4.76 -9.99 -22.59
N ARG A 215 3.99 -11.08 -22.47
CA ARG A 215 2.80 -11.33 -23.29
C ARG A 215 1.57 -11.16 -22.42
N TYR A 216 0.63 -10.37 -22.91
CA TYR A 216 -0.66 -10.15 -22.27
C TYR A 216 -1.71 -11.00 -22.98
N LYS A 217 -2.52 -11.75 -22.24
CA LYS A 217 -3.79 -12.26 -22.80
C LYS A 217 -4.75 -11.07 -22.95
N ASP A 218 -5.65 -11.11 -23.93
CA ASP A 218 -6.61 -10.04 -24.21
C ASP A 218 -7.23 -9.51 -22.89
N LEU A 219 -6.79 -8.32 -22.48
CA LEU A 219 -7.11 -7.67 -21.20
C LEU A 219 -8.44 -6.93 -21.29
#